data_AF-A0A1F9E8X7-F1
#
_entry.id   AF-A0A1F9E8X7-F1
#
_cell.length_a   1.000
_cell.length_b   1.000
_cell.length_c   1.000
_cell.angle_alpha   90.00
_cell.angle_beta   90.00
_cell.angle_gamma   90.00
#
_symmetry.space_group_name_H-M   'P 1'
#
loop_
_entity.id
_entity.type
_entity.pdbx_description
1 polymer ?
#
loop_
_entity_poly.entity_id
_entity_poly.type
_entity_poly.pdbx_seq_one_letter_code
_entity_poly.pdbx_strand_id
1 'polypeptide(L)'
;MSLAQLAQKGKIKSKAHIKLVCDGKRNLSAKTIPTFSTMLGLKSKEADFFENLVYFTQAHTCEEQLKYRNRLKDLSKTSSAKQIEFEKFDLFSKWYIVALRELVELSDFKEDPKWINSRLKANLTPTEIKKALEILIKLGFLERKNNQLHQTTPKISSGDELRSKAIRHFHYQMLDKAKEALDEDMNHRETSGLTIAMTEEEFKMVKEKIIEFRKSLNESLGTCPTGTGPKNHLYHVALTCFRLTKGGNA
;
A
#
# COMPACT_ATOMS: atom_id res chain seq x y z
N MET A 1 18.35 22.01 16.03
CA MET A 1 18.00 23.34 15.46
C MET A 1 16.68 23.79 16.08
N SER A 2 16.63 24.95 16.73
CA SER A 2 15.43 25.40 17.46
C SER A 2 14.39 26.04 16.52
N LEU A 3 13.12 26.09 16.94
CA LEU A 3 12.04 26.79 16.21
C LEU A 3 12.38 28.28 15.98
N ALA A 4 13.15 28.89 16.89
CA ALA A 4 13.62 30.26 16.75
C ALA A 4 14.66 30.41 15.62
N GLN A 5 15.61 29.47 15.52
CA GLN A 5 16.60 29.44 14.44
C GLN A 5 15.95 29.20 13.07
N LEU A 6 14.94 28.32 13.02
CA LEU A 6 14.16 28.06 11.81
C LEU A 6 13.37 29.31 11.38
N ALA A 7 12.68 29.98 12.30
CA ALA A 7 11.93 31.20 12.01
C ALA A 7 12.81 32.31 11.44
N GLN A 8 14.02 32.48 12.01
CA GLN A 8 14.98 33.47 11.56
C GLN A 8 15.51 33.16 10.15
N LYS A 9 15.87 31.90 9.86
CA LYS A 9 16.32 31.46 8.52
C LYS A 9 15.24 31.64 7.45
N GLY A 10 13.98 31.37 7.77
CA GLY A 10 12.86 31.47 6.83
C GLY A 10 12.25 32.84 6.70
N LYS A 11 12.72 33.83 7.47
CA LYS A 11 12.06 35.16 7.60
C LYS A 11 10.56 35.04 7.93
N ILE A 12 10.15 34.01 8.67
CA ILE A 12 8.77 33.78 9.09
C ILE A 12 8.54 34.41 10.46
N LYS A 13 7.56 35.31 10.58
CA LYS A 13 7.24 36.00 11.84
C LYS A 13 6.58 35.09 12.88
N SER A 14 5.78 34.10 12.45
CA SER A 14 4.99 33.26 13.35
C SER A 14 5.67 31.92 13.65
N LYS A 15 6.29 31.83 14.84
CA LYS A 15 6.81 30.56 15.39
C LYS A 15 5.69 29.53 15.62
N ALA A 16 4.49 30.00 15.95
CA ALA A 16 3.31 29.16 16.11
C ALA A 16 2.92 28.46 14.81
N HIS A 17 3.01 29.17 13.66
CA HIS A 17 2.75 28.56 12.36
C HIS A 17 3.74 27.42 12.04
N ILE A 18 5.03 27.64 12.29
CA ILE A 18 6.08 26.62 12.09
C ILE A 18 5.79 25.40 12.96
N LYS A 19 5.48 25.62 14.25
CA LYS A 19 5.13 24.53 15.18
C LYS A 19 3.92 23.74 14.69
N LEU A 20 2.85 24.41 14.25
CA LEU A 20 1.65 23.74 13.74
C LEU A 20 1.93 22.90 12.49
N VAL A 21 2.84 23.34 11.62
CA VAL A 21 3.27 22.55 10.45
C VAL A 21 4.09 21.34 10.90
N CYS A 22 5.06 21.53 11.81
CA CYS A 22 5.87 20.42 12.36
C CYS A 22 5.02 19.37 13.10
N ASP A 23 3.98 19.82 13.81
CA ASP A 23 3.02 18.96 14.51
C ASP A 23 2.00 18.29 13.56
N GLY A 24 2.07 18.53 12.24
CA GLY A 24 1.13 18.02 11.25
C GLY A 24 -0.28 18.62 11.32
N LYS A 25 -0.48 19.67 12.12
CA LYS A 25 -1.76 20.36 12.33
C LYS A 25 -2.09 21.40 11.25
N ARG A 26 -1.11 21.76 10.41
CA ARG A 26 -1.28 22.67 9.26
C ARG A 26 -0.52 22.18 8.04
N ASN A 27 -1.20 22.28 6.92
CA ASN A 27 -0.70 21.97 5.58
C ASN A 27 0.19 23.10 5.03
N LEU A 28 1.10 22.74 4.11
CA LEU A 28 1.99 23.65 3.40
C LEU A 28 1.40 24.00 2.03
N SER A 29 1.22 25.30 1.80
CA SER A 29 0.81 25.83 0.49
C SER A 29 1.99 25.94 -0.48
N ALA A 30 1.70 26.03 -1.78
CA ALA A 30 2.70 26.31 -2.81
C ALA A 30 3.56 27.56 -2.49
N LYS A 31 2.97 28.57 -1.85
CA LYS A 31 3.68 29.80 -1.44
C LYS A 31 4.63 29.60 -0.26
N THR A 32 4.38 28.62 0.60
CA THR A 32 5.15 28.39 1.83
C THR A 32 6.23 27.31 1.68
N ILE A 33 6.12 26.43 0.68
CA ILE A 33 7.09 25.36 0.41
C ILE A 33 8.52 25.89 0.17
N PRO A 34 8.75 26.92 -0.65
CA PRO A 34 10.11 27.45 -0.89
C PRO A 34 10.74 28.01 0.40
N THR A 35 9.93 28.64 1.24
CA THR A 35 10.37 29.17 2.53
C THR A 35 10.81 28.06 3.47
N PHE A 36 10.03 26.98 3.59
CA PHE A 36 10.39 25.82 4.40
C PHE A 36 11.63 25.09 3.85
N SER A 37 11.77 24.99 2.53
CA SER A 37 12.97 24.42 1.90
C SER A 37 14.24 25.21 2.29
N THR A 38 14.14 26.54 2.28
CA THR A 38 15.22 27.45 2.71
C THR A 38 15.52 27.31 4.20
N MET A 39 14.48 27.23 5.04
CA MET A 39 14.63 27.05 6.50
C MET A 39 15.38 25.77 6.86
N LEU A 40 15.08 24.69 6.13
CA LEU A 40 15.70 23.38 6.30
C LEU A 40 17.09 23.31 5.64
N GLY A 41 17.49 24.32 4.87
CA GLY A 41 18.78 24.39 4.19
C GLY A 41 18.90 23.43 2.99
N LEU A 42 17.77 23.01 2.42
CA LEU A 42 17.72 22.07 1.30
C LEU A 42 18.19 22.76 0.01
N LYS A 43 19.01 22.08 -0.79
CA LYS A 43 19.55 22.62 -2.05
C LYS A 43 19.10 21.83 -3.27
N SER A 44 18.77 22.52 -4.36
CA SER A 44 18.49 21.93 -5.69
C SER A 44 17.60 20.68 -5.59
N LYS A 45 18.14 19.48 -5.87
CA LYS A 45 17.43 18.19 -5.81
C LYS A 45 16.73 17.91 -4.47
N GLU A 46 17.27 18.37 -3.35
CA GLU A 46 16.65 18.17 -2.03
C GLU A 46 15.40 19.06 -1.85
N ALA A 47 15.42 20.27 -2.41
CA ALA A 47 14.27 21.16 -2.40
C ALA A 47 13.16 20.62 -3.32
N ASP A 48 13.53 20.12 -4.52
CA ASP A 48 12.60 19.46 -5.43
C ASP A 48 12.00 18.20 -4.79
N PHE A 49 12.81 17.42 -4.08
CA PHE A 49 12.34 16.24 -3.35
C PHE A 49 11.36 16.63 -2.24
N PHE A 50 11.70 17.65 -1.44
CA PHE A 50 10.84 18.12 -0.37
C PHE A 50 9.50 18.66 -0.89
N GLU A 51 9.51 19.44 -1.97
CA GLU A 51 8.30 19.93 -2.61
C GLU A 51 7.40 18.78 -3.06
N ASN A 52 7.94 17.80 -3.78
CA ASN A 52 7.15 16.64 -4.22
C ASN A 52 6.67 15.78 -3.04
N LEU A 53 7.42 15.72 -1.93
CA LEU A 53 7.01 15.01 -0.71
C LEU A 53 5.83 15.73 -0.03
N VAL A 54 5.88 17.05 0.03
CA VAL A 54 4.80 17.88 0.54
C VAL A 54 3.53 17.73 -0.30
N TYR A 55 3.64 17.68 -1.63
CA TYR A 55 2.47 17.43 -2.47
C TYR A 55 1.95 15.99 -2.38
N PHE A 56 2.84 15.00 -2.32
CA PHE A 56 2.47 13.59 -2.13
C PHE A 56 1.70 13.35 -0.83
N THR A 57 2.15 13.97 0.28
CA THR A 57 1.52 13.81 1.60
C THR A 57 0.15 14.47 1.70
N GLN A 58 -0.06 15.57 0.96
CA GLN A 58 -1.29 16.37 0.97
C GLN A 58 -2.27 16.05 -0.17
N ALA A 59 -1.92 15.18 -1.12
CA ALA A 59 -2.78 14.80 -2.24
C ALA A 59 -4.12 14.23 -1.77
N HIS A 60 -5.21 14.66 -2.41
CA HIS A 60 -6.58 14.25 -2.07
C HIS A 60 -7.03 13.03 -2.89
N THR A 61 -6.44 12.83 -4.06
CA THR A 61 -6.76 11.71 -4.95
C THR A 61 -5.58 10.76 -5.10
N CYS A 62 -5.86 9.49 -5.37
CA CYS A 62 -4.83 8.51 -5.68
C CYS A 62 -4.03 8.88 -6.94
N GLU A 63 -4.66 9.53 -7.91
CA GLU A 63 -4.00 9.95 -9.15
C GLU A 63 -2.97 11.06 -8.89
N GLU A 64 -3.34 12.09 -8.11
CA GLU A 64 -2.40 13.12 -7.69
C GLU A 64 -1.27 12.54 -6.83
N GLN A 65 -1.62 11.64 -5.90
CA GLN A 65 -0.63 10.97 -5.06
C GLN A 65 0.35 10.16 -5.91
N LEU A 66 -0.13 9.44 -6.93
CA LEU A 66 0.70 8.68 -7.87
C LEU A 66 1.60 9.60 -8.72
N LYS A 67 1.11 10.77 -9.16
CA LYS A 67 1.89 11.76 -9.91
C LYS A 67 3.11 12.25 -9.13
N TYR A 68 2.91 12.75 -7.91
CA TYR A 68 4.01 13.31 -7.10
C TYR A 68 4.96 12.21 -6.61
N ARG A 69 4.44 11.02 -6.38
CA ARG A 69 5.22 9.82 -6.10
C ARG A 69 6.19 9.45 -7.23
N ASN A 70 5.73 9.44 -8.49
CA ASN A 70 6.60 9.12 -9.62
C ASN A 70 7.78 10.10 -9.69
N ARG A 71 7.52 11.39 -9.44
CA ARG A 71 8.57 12.42 -9.36
C ARG A 71 9.54 12.16 -8.20
N LEU A 72 9.02 11.80 -7.02
CA LEU A 72 9.87 11.43 -5.88
C LEU A 72 10.77 10.23 -6.17
N LYS A 73 10.22 9.20 -6.83
CA LYS A 73 10.96 8.00 -7.24
C LYS A 73 12.09 8.32 -8.21
N ASP A 74 11.86 9.24 -9.16
CA ASP A 74 12.89 9.69 -10.09
C ASP A 74 14.00 10.49 -9.38
N LEU A 75 13.64 11.27 -8.36
CA LEU A 75 14.58 12.04 -7.55
C LEU A 75 15.34 11.17 -6.53
N SER A 76 14.81 10.01 -6.14
CA SER A 76 15.36 9.14 -5.09
C SER A 76 16.21 7.96 -5.58
N LYS A 77 16.54 7.89 -6.88
CA LYS A 77 17.28 6.76 -7.50
C LYS A 77 18.63 6.43 -6.83
N THR A 78 19.14 7.29 -5.94
CA THR A 78 20.42 7.12 -5.23
C THR A 78 20.28 6.56 -3.79
N SER A 79 19.06 6.37 -3.26
CA SER A 79 18.84 5.92 -1.86
C SER A 79 18.03 4.61 -1.80
N SER A 80 18.67 3.53 -1.33
CA SER A 80 18.10 2.18 -1.27
C SER A 80 16.89 2.05 -0.33
N ALA A 81 16.91 2.71 0.82
CA ALA A 81 15.80 2.67 1.78
C ALA A 81 14.52 3.32 1.22
N LYS A 82 14.65 4.47 0.56
CA LYS A 82 13.54 5.17 -0.10
C LYS A 82 12.99 4.36 -1.28
N GLN A 83 13.87 3.68 -2.02
CA GLN A 83 13.45 2.84 -3.14
C GLN A 83 12.53 1.69 -2.69
N ILE A 84 12.88 0.95 -1.64
CA ILE A 84 12.04 -0.13 -1.07
C ILE A 84 10.65 0.38 -0.69
N GLU A 85 10.60 1.57 -0.11
CA GLU A 85 9.36 2.22 0.32
C GLU A 85 8.46 2.59 -0.86
N PHE A 86 9.04 3.12 -1.94
CA PHE A 86 8.31 3.31 -3.19
C PHE A 86 7.81 1.94 -3.68
N GLU A 87 8.67 0.96 -3.87
CA GLU A 87 8.31 -0.35 -4.40
C GLU A 87 7.10 -0.99 -3.71
N LYS A 88 7.02 -0.93 -2.38
CA LYS A 88 5.88 -1.41 -1.60
C LYS A 88 4.56 -0.69 -1.88
N PHE A 89 4.59 0.63 -2.03
CA PHE A 89 3.37 1.37 -2.35
C PHE A 89 2.91 1.06 -3.77
N ASP A 90 3.82 0.88 -4.75
CA ASP A 90 3.39 0.51 -6.11
C ASP A 90 2.62 -0.81 -6.07
N LEU A 91 3.12 -1.80 -5.31
CA LEU A 91 2.47 -3.09 -5.10
C LEU A 91 1.05 -2.97 -4.53
N PHE A 92 0.86 -2.14 -3.50
CA PHE A 92 -0.44 -1.97 -2.82
C PHE A 92 -1.29 -0.81 -3.38
N SER A 93 -0.85 -0.15 -4.44
CA SER A 93 -1.55 1.01 -5.00
C SER A 93 -2.90 0.62 -5.62
N LYS A 94 -2.98 -0.56 -6.23
CA LYS A 94 -4.16 -1.10 -6.89
C LYS A 94 -4.31 -2.57 -6.53
N TRP A 95 -5.52 -2.98 -6.16
CA TRP A 95 -5.79 -4.36 -5.72
C TRP A 95 -5.36 -5.40 -6.76
N TYR A 96 -5.56 -5.09 -8.04
CA TYR A 96 -5.27 -6.02 -9.13
C TYR A 96 -3.79 -6.27 -9.33
N ILE A 97 -2.88 -5.45 -8.80
CA ILE A 97 -1.43 -5.71 -8.89
C ILE A 97 -1.09 -6.93 -8.03
N VAL A 98 -1.58 -6.99 -6.78
CA VAL A 98 -1.41 -8.16 -5.91
C VAL A 98 -2.17 -9.36 -6.48
N ALA A 99 -3.38 -9.15 -7.01
CA ALA A 99 -4.15 -10.24 -7.62
C ALA A 99 -3.43 -10.85 -8.83
N LEU A 100 -2.85 -10.02 -9.71
CA LEU A 100 -2.09 -10.49 -10.88
C LEU A 100 -0.84 -11.27 -10.49
N ARG A 101 -0.17 -10.92 -9.38
CA ARG A 101 0.93 -11.73 -8.84
C ARG A 101 0.44 -13.17 -8.63
N GLU A 102 -0.65 -13.34 -7.89
CA GLU A 102 -1.23 -14.66 -7.59
C GLU A 102 -1.86 -15.35 -8.80
N LEU A 103 -2.43 -14.58 -9.73
CA LEU A 103 -3.10 -15.13 -10.90
C LEU A 103 -2.14 -15.92 -11.80
N VAL A 104 -0.85 -15.55 -11.84
CA VAL A 104 0.21 -16.25 -12.58
C VAL A 104 0.41 -17.70 -12.10
N GLU A 105 0.05 -18.01 -10.85
CA GLU A 105 0.16 -19.37 -10.29
C GLU A 105 -1.02 -20.28 -10.66
N LEU A 106 -2.04 -19.76 -11.33
CA LEU A 106 -3.15 -20.60 -11.79
C LEU A 106 -2.68 -21.52 -12.91
N SER A 107 -3.14 -22.77 -12.86
CA SER A 107 -2.77 -23.83 -13.81
C SER A 107 -3.11 -23.50 -15.27
N ASP A 108 -4.17 -22.71 -15.46
CA ASP A 108 -4.67 -22.28 -16.77
C ASP A 108 -4.36 -20.81 -17.08
N PHE A 109 -3.40 -20.19 -16.37
CA PHE A 109 -3.05 -18.79 -16.53
C PHE A 109 -2.75 -18.45 -17.99
N LYS A 110 -3.35 -17.35 -18.47
CA LYS A 110 -3.05 -16.75 -19.76
C LYS A 110 -2.76 -15.28 -19.59
N GLU A 111 -1.63 -14.85 -20.14
CA GLU A 111 -1.28 -13.43 -20.23
C GLU A 111 -2.03 -12.75 -21.38
N ASP A 112 -3.36 -12.81 -21.33
CA ASP A 112 -4.27 -12.18 -22.27
C ASP A 112 -5.22 -11.24 -21.52
N PRO A 113 -5.33 -9.96 -21.90
CA PRO A 113 -6.19 -9.00 -21.23
C PRO A 113 -7.66 -9.43 -21.10
N LYS A 114 -8.22 -10.11 -22.12
CA LYS A 114 -9.62 -10.56 -22.07
C LYS A 114 -9.79 -11.69 -21.08
N TRP A 115 -8.87 -12.67 -21.10
CA TRP A 115 -8.85 -13.76 -20.14
C TRP A 115 -8.72 -13.23 -18.70
N ILE A 116 -7.78 -12.31 -18.46
CA ILE A 116 -7.55 -11.71 -17.13
C ILE A 116 -8.81 -11.01 -16.62
N ASN A 117 -9.44 -10.15 -17.43
CA ASN A 117 -10.66 -9.46 -17.04
C ASN A 117 -11.81 -10.43 -16.74
N SER A 118 -11.97 -11.47 -17.57
CA SER A 118 -12.97 -12.51 -17.36
C SER A 118 -12.74 -13.28 -16.06
N ARG A 119 -11.50 -13.64 -15.74
CA ARG A 119 -11.17 -14.41 -14.53
C ARG A 119 -11.28 -13.58 -13.26
N LEU A 120 -10.93 -12.31 -13.33
CA LEU A 120 -10.98 -11.39 -12.19
C LEU A 120 -12.33 -10.67 -12.03
N LYS A 121 -13.29 -10.86 -12.95
CA LYS A 121 -14.54 -10.08 -13.03
C LYS A 121 -14.26 -8.58 -12.97
N ALA A 122 -13.27 -8.13 -13.76
CA ALA A 122 -12.76 -6.77 -13.76
C ALA A 122 -12.88 -6.11 -15.13
N ASN A 123 -12.79 -4.78 -15.15
CA ASN A 123 -12.83 -3.96 -16.37
C ASN A 123 -11.51 -3.18 -16.53
N LEU A 124 -10.39 -3.90 -16.59
CA LEU A 124 -9.06 -3.32 -16.74
C LEU A 124 -8.73 -3.11 -18.23
N THR A 125 -8.09 -2.00 -18.53
CA THR A 125 -7.52 -1.76 -19.86
C THR A 125 -6.27 -2.63 -20.08
N PRO A 126 -5.93 -2.98 -21.34
CA PRO A 126 -4.68 -3.69 -21.64
C PRO A 126 -3.44 -2.95 -21.10
N THR A 127 -3.47 -1.63 -21.11
CA THR A 127 -2.40 -0.78 -20.58
C THR A 127 -2.25 -0.90 -19.06
N GLU A 128 -3.35 -0.99 -18.31
CA GLU A 128 -3.30 -1.17 -16.85
C GLU A 128 -2.73 -2.54 -16.47
N ILE A 129 -3.15 -3.60 -17.17
CA ILE A 129 -2.64 -4.96 -16.98
C ILE A 129 -1.13 -4.99 -17.27
N LYS A 130 -0.72 -4.46 -18.43
CA LYS A 130 0.69 -4.39 -18.82
C LYS A 130 1.52 -3.66 -17.78
N LYS A 131 1.08 -2.47 -17.33
CA LYS A 131 1.77 -1.69 -16.29
C LYS A 131 1.86 -2.45 -14.97
N ALA A 132 0.82 -3.17 -14.56
CA ALA A 132 0.85 -3.98 -13.34
C ALA A 132 1.86 -5.13 -13.41
N LEU A 133 1.90 -5.85 -14.54
CA LEU A 133 2.88 -6.91 -14.76
C LEU A 133 4.31 -6.35 -14.80
N GLU A 134 4.53 -5.20 -15.47
CA GLU A 134 5.82 -4.50 -15.47
C GLU A 134 6.25 -4.07 -14.06
N ILE A 135 5.33 -3.58 -13.23
CA ILE A 135 5.59 -3.28 -11.82
C ILE A 135 6.06 -4.56 -11.13
N LEU A 136 5.29 -5.65 -11.21
CA LEU A 136 5.64 -6.91 -10.53
C LEU A 136 7.00 -7.47 -10.98
N ILE A 137 7.33 -7.40 -12.27
CA ILE A 137 8.64 -7.82 -12.79
C ILE A 137 9.75 -6.91 -12.26
N LYS A 138 9.55 -5.59 -12.33
CA LYS A 138 10.53 -4.61 -11.83
C LYS A 138 10.81 -4.77 -10.34
N LEU A 139 9.79 -5.12 -9.56
CA LEU A 139 9.88 -5.37 -8.13
C LEU A 139 10.45 -6.76 -7.79
N GLY A 140 10.70 -7.60 -8.80
CA GLY A 140 11.19 -8.97 -8.61
C GLY A 140 10.17 -9.88 -7.92
N PHE A 141 8.86 -9.63 -8.09
CA PHE A 141 7.77 -10.53 -7.71
C PHE A 141 7.34 -11.49 -8.82
N LEU A 142 7.64 -11.12 -10.06
CA LEU A 142 7.49 -11.98 -11.23
C LEU A 142 8.81 -11.97 -12.01
N GLU A 143 9.07 -13.05 -12.73
CA GLU A 143 10.16 -13.13 -13.71
C GLU A 143 9.67 -13.77 -15.01
N ARG A 144 10.41 -13.52 -16.10
CA ARG A 144 10.19 -14.17 -17.39
C ARG A 144 11.15 -15.34 -17.55
N LYS A 145 10.63 -16.56 -17.75
CA LYS A 145 11.41 -17.74 -18.17
C LYS A 145 10.70 -18.39 -19.34
N ASN A 146 11.43 -18.69 -20.42
CA ASN A 146 10.87 -19.29 -21.65
C ASN A 146 9.63 -18.55 -22.18
N ASN A 147 9.66 -17.21 -22.13
CA ASN A 147 8.56 -16.32 -22.51
C ASN A 147 7.29 -16.41 -21.62
N GLN A 148 7.31 -17.20 -20.54
CA GLN A 148 6.23 -17.31 -19.56
C GLN A 148 6.55 -16.55 -18.27
N LEU A 149 5.51 -16.11 -17.57
CA LEU A 149 5.63 -15.45 -16.27
C LEU A 149 5.67 -16.50 -15.17
N HIS A 150 6.56 -16.31 -14.20
CA HIS A 150 6.63 -17.12 -13.00
C HIS A 150 6.70 -16.23 -11.78
N GLN A 151 6.08 -16.66 -10.68
CA GLN A 151 6.28 -15.99 -9.39
C GLN A 151 7.70 -16.18 -8.87
N THR A 152 8.15 -15.16 -8.17
CA THR A 152 9.40 -15.16 -7.41
C THR A 152 9.12 -14.76 -5.95
N THR A 153 10.08 -15.09 -5.09
CA THR A 153 10.06 -14.74 -3.67
C THR A 153 11.10 -13.66 -3.38
N PRO A 154 10.81 -12.37 -3.64
CA PRO A 154 11.77 -11.32 -3.37
C PRO A 154 12.00 -11.17 -1.86
N LYS A 155 13.24 -10.96 -1.45
CA LYS A 155 13.60 -10.59 -0.07
C LYS A 155 13.19 -9.14 0.20
N ILE A 156 11.91 -8.90 0.46
CA ILE A 156 11.46 -7.54 0.80
C ILE A 156 11.69 -7.30 2.28
N SER A 157 12.81 -6.65 2.60
CA SER A 157 13.06 -6.09 3.92
C SER A 157 12.05 -4.97 4.21
N SER A 158 11.48 -4.97 5.41
CA SER A 158 10.36 -4.10 5.76
C SER A 158 10.77 -2.96 6.68
N GLY A 159 10.81 -1.73 6.14
CA GLY A 159 10.74 -0.51 6.93
C GLY A 159 9.31 -0.24 7.44
N ASP A 160 9.20 0.28 8.66
CA ASP A 160 7.95 0.36 9.44
C ASP A 160 7.10 1.62 9.20
N GLU A 161 7.64 2.69 8.61
CA GLU A 161 7.00 4.02 8.70
C GLU A 161 5.94 4.32 7.62
N LEU A 162 5.97 3.68 6.43
CA LEU A 162 4.95 3.88 5.37
C LEU A 162 3.80 2.88 5.33
N ARG A 163 3.65 2.09 6.40
CA ARG A 163 2.61 1.07 6.52
C ARG A 163 1.15 1.59 6.47
N SER A 164 0.88 2.90 6.43
CA SER A 164 -0.46 3.41 6.78
C SER A 164 -1.37 3.89 5.63
N LYS A 165 -0.86 4.42 4.50
CA LYS A 165 -1.75 4.97 3.43
C LYS A 165 -2.02 3.99 2.29
N ALA A 166 -0.97 3.47 1.62
CA ALA A 166 -1.16 2.52 0.51
C ALA A 166 -1.80 1.22 0.97
N ILE A 167 -1.32 0.66 2.08
CA ILE A 167 -1.90 -0.57 2.67
C ILE A 167 -3.36 -0.33 3.08
N ARG A 168 -3.69 0.83 3.65
CA ARG A 168 -5.08 1.17 3.96
C ARG A 168 -5.94 1.31 2.70
N HIS A 169 -5.41 1.96 1.66
CA HIS A 169 -6.10 2.06 0.37
C HIS A 169 -6.30 0.69 -0.29
N PHE A 170 -5.32 -0.20 -0.20
CA PHE A 170 -5.45 -1.60 -0.59
C PHE A 170 -6.57 -2.28 0.19
N HIS A 171 -6.58 -2.15 1.52
CA HIS A 171 -7.66 -2.73 2.34
C HIS A 171 -9.03 -2.15 1.99
N TYR A 172 -9.17 -0.87 1.69
CA TYR A 172 -10.43 -0.32 1.20
C TYR A 172 -10.87 -0.98 -0.10
N GLN A 173 -9.99 -1.10 -1.09
CA GLN A 173 -10.30 -1.79 -2.34
C GLN A 173 -10.70 -3.26 -2.11
N MET A 174 -10.02 -3.96 -1.19
CA MET A 174 -10.36 -5.36 -0.88
C MET A 174 -11.67 -5.48 -0.10
N LEU A 175 -12.01 -4.50 0.75
CA LEU A 175 -13.32 -4.44 1.41
C LEU A 175 -14.45 -4.17 0.42
N ASP A 176 -14.22 -3.32 -0.60
CA ASP A 176 -15.17 -3.14 -1.70
C ASP A 176 -15.38 -4.46 -2.46
N LYS A 177 -14.31 -5.21 -2.73
CA LYS A 177 -14.39 -6.55 -3.32
C LYS A 177 -15.10 -7.56 -2.41
N ALA A 178 -14.86 -7.52 -1.10
CA ALA A 178 -15.57 -8.37 -0.14
C ALA A 178 -17.07 -8.05 -0.09
N LYS A 179 -17.44 -6.77 -0.25
CA LYS A 179 -18.83 -6.34 -0.39
C LYS A 179 -19.47 -6.89 -1.66
N GLU A 180 -18.81 -6.77 -2.81
CA GLU A 180 -19.26 -7.38 -4.08
C GLU A 180 -19.42 -8.90 -3.94
N ALA A 181 -18.50 -9.55 -3.22
CA ALA A 181 -18.52 -10.99 -3.02
C ALA A 181 -19.73 -11.48 -2.20
N LEU A 182 -20.47 -10.61 -1.49
CA LEU A 182 -21.69 -11.03 -0.76
C LEU A 182 -22.77 -11.57 -1.70
N ASP A 183 -22.76 -11.13 -2.97
CA ASP A 183 -23.70 -11.59 -4.00
C ASP A 183 -23.23 -12.87 -4.72
N GLU A 184 -22.04 -13.39 -4.39
CA GLU A 184 -21.54 -14.65 -4.92
C GLU A 184 -22.18 -15.86 -4.22
N ASP A 185 -22.16 -17.00 -4.91
CA ASP A 185 -22.63 -18.27 -4.38
C ASP A 185 -21.91 -18.64 -3.08
N MET A 186 -22.65 -19.17 -2.10
CA MET A 186 -22.12 -19.54 -0.78
C MET A 186 -21.00 -20.57 -0.84
N ASN A 187 -20.91 -21.39 -1.90
CA ASN A 187 -19.82 -22.36 -2.07
C ASN A 187 -18.50 -21.70 -2.49
N HIS A 188 -18.51 -20.45 -2.94
CA HIS A 188 -17.34 -19.71 -3.41
C HIS A 188 -16.90 -18.59 -2.47
N ARG A 189 -17.58 -18.42 -1.32
CA ARG A 189 -17.26 -17.42 -0.31
C ARG A 189 -17.46 -17.97 1.10
N GLU A 190 -16.72 -17.42 2.03
CA GLU A 190 -17.00 -17.57 3.45
C GLU A 190 -17.25 -16.18 4.03
N THR A 191 -18.39 -16.00 4.69
CA THR A 191 -18.76 -14.73 5.31
C THR A 191 -19.33 -14.99 6.69
N SER A 192 -18.45 -14.86 7.69
CA SER A 192 -18.77 -15.03 9.09
C SER A 192 -18.30 -13.82 9.90
N GLY A 193 -18.99 -13.56 11.00
CA GLY A 193 -18.71 -12.44 11.88
C GLY A 193 -19.24 -12.69 13.28
N LEU A 194 -18.60 -12.06 14.27
CA LEU A 194 -18.99 -12.11 15.67
C LEU A 194 -19.02 -10.69 16.24
N THR A 195 -20.13 -10.33 16.88
CA THR A 195 -20.26 -9.07 17.63
C THR A 195 -20.25 -9.39 19.11
N ILE A 196 -19.21 -8.94 19.82
CA ILE A 196 -19.00 -9.24 21.24
C ILE A 196 -18.41 -8.03 21.95
N ALA A 197 -18.80 -7.82 23.21
CA ALA A 197 -18.15 -6.84 24.08
C ALA A 197 -16.91 -7.49 24.72
N MET A 198 -15.78 -6.79 24.68
CA MET A 198 -14.50 -7.29 25.18
C MET A 198 -13.69 -6.18 25.83
N THR A 199 -12.78 -6.54 26.74
CA THR A 199 -11.79 -5.64 27.33
C THR A 199 -10.68 -5.28 26.32
N GLU A 200 -9.84 -4.30 26.66
CA GLU A 200 -8.69 -3.96 25.81
C GLU A 200 -7.64 -5.08 25.75
N GLU A 201 -7.49 -5.83 26.84
CA GLU A 201 -6.63 -7.01 26.94
C GLU A 201 -7.14 -8.14 26.05
N GLU A 202 -8.45 -8.40 26.08
CA GLU A 202 -9.09 -9.39 25.21
C GLU A 202 -8.97 -8.97 23.73
N PHE A 203 -9.12 -7.69 23.41
CA PHE A 203 -8.89 -7.18 22.06
C PHE A 203 -7.45 -7.41 21.58
N LYS A 204 -6.44 -7.19 22.43
CA LYS A 204 -5.02 -7.49 22.11
C LYS A 204 -4.84 -8.98 21.83
N MET A 205 -5.40 -9.85 22.66
CA MET A 205 -5.38 -11.30 22.48
C MET A 205 -6.03 -11.73 21.16
N VAL A 206 -7.19 -11.17 20.79
CA VAL A 206 -7.85 -11.45 19.51
C VAL A 206 -6.98 -11.02 18.32
N LYS A 207 -6.31 -9.86 18.41
CA LYS A 207 -5.38 -9.41 17.35
C LYS A 207 -4.22 -10.38 17.16
N GLU A 208 -3.65 -10.90 18.24
CA GLU A 208 -2.56 -11.88 18.17
C GLU A 208 -3.02 -13.17 17.49
N LYS A 209 -4.18 -13.71 17.88
CA LYS A 209 -4.76 -14.89 17.24
C LYS A 209 -4.99 -14.71 15.73
N ILE A 210 -5.50 -13.54 15.31
CA ILE A 210 -5.67 -13.22 13.89
C ILE A 210 -4.32 -13.19 13.16
N ILE A 211 -3.28 -12.62 13.78
CA ILE A 211 -1.93 -12.57 13.20
C ILE A 211 -1.35 -13.97 13.04
N GLU A 212 -1.47 -14.81 14.08
CA GLU A 212 -1.00 -16.19 14.09
C GLU A 212 -1.71 -17.05 13.06
N PHE A 213 -3.05 -16.98 12.99
CA PHE A 213 -3.84 -17.72 12.02
C PHE A 213 -3.46 -17.33 10.59
N ARG A 214 -3.28 -16.02 10.30
CA ARG A 214 -2.82 -15.56 8.99
C ARG A 214 -1.41 -16.09 8.66
N LYS A 215 -0.49 -16.12 9.63
CA LYS A 215 0.86 -16.69 9.42
C LYS A 215 0.76 -18.18 9.11
N SER A 216 -0.02 -18.92 9.87
CA SER A 216 -0.26 -20.35 9.66
C SER A 216 -0.87 -20.66 8.29
N LEU A 217 -1.84 -19.86 7.82
CA LEU A 217 -2.38 -19.98 6.45
C LEU A 217 -1.29 -19.76 5.39
N ASN A 218 -0.48 -18.71 5.56
CA ASN A 218 0.60 -18.42 4.62
C ASN A 218 1.69 -19.52 4.60
N GLU A 219 1.98 -20.13 5.74
CA GLU A 219 2.94 -21.24 5.84
C GLU A 219 2.40 -22.55 5.23
N SER A 220 1.11 -22.83 5.46
CA SER A 220 0.45 -24.06 4.96
C SER A 220 0.10 -24.02 3.48
N LEU A 221 -0.19 -22.83 2.93
CA LEU A 221 -0.57 -22.64 1.52
C LEU A 221 0.55 -22.04 0.66
N GLY A 222 1.56 -21.43 1.28
CA GLY A 222 2.66 -20.77 0.58
C GLY A 222 3.77 -21.75 0.21
N THR A 223 4.07 -21.85 -1.09
CA THR A 223 5.27 -22.47 -1.72
C THR A 223 5.83 -23.79 -1.16
N CYS A 224 5.10 -24.49 -0.30
CA CYS A 224 5.33 -25.88 0.03
C CYS A 224 4.40 -26.73 -0.86
N PRO A 225 4.92 -27.79 -1.51
CA PRO A 225 4.16 -28.69 -2.39
C PRO A 225 3.27 -29.64 -1.57
N THR A 226 2.61 -29.14 -0.53
CA THR A 226 1.61 -29.86 0.25
C THR A 226 0.20 -29.68 -0.32
N GLY A 227 0.03 -28.82 -1.33
CA GLY A 227 -1.20 -28.71 -2.10
C GLY A 227 -1.46 -29.97 -2.92
N THR A 228 -2.65 -30.54 -2.77
CA THR A 228 -3.07 -31.83 -3.36
C THR A 228 -3.51 -31.72 -4.83
N GLY A 229 -3.20 -30.63 -5.55
CA GLY A 229 -3.62 -30.44 -6.94
C GLY A 229 -3.32 -29.06 -7.52
N PRO A 230 -3.70 -28.83 -8.80
CA PRO A 230 -3.49 -27.56 -9.48
C PRO A 230 -4.31 -26.43 -8.83
N LYS A 231 -3.71 -25.23 -8.75
CA LYS A 231 -4.43 -24.01 -8.32
C LYS A 231 -5.31 -23.53 -9.48
N ASN A 232 -6.63 -23.50 -9.27
CA ASN A 232 -7.61 -23.16 -10.32
C ASN A 232 -8.36 -21.84 -10.08
N HIS A 233 -8.35 -21.36 -8.82
CA HIS A 233 -9.06 -20.18 -8.39
C HIS A 233 -8.19 -19.34 -7.46
N LEU A 234 -8.40 -18.02 -7.53
CA LEU A 234 -7.75 -17.05 -6.65
C LEU A 234 -8.72 -16.63 -5.55
N TYR A 235 -8.27 -16.73 -4.30
CA TYR A 235 -9.04 -16.30 -3.13
C TYR A 235 -8.31 -15.18 -2.40
N HIS A 236 -9.07 -14.21 -1.90
CA HIS A 236 -8.57 -13.25 -0.93
C HIS A 236 -9.13 -13.57 0.45
N VAL A 237 -8.24 -13.74 1.43
CA VAL A 237 -8.62 -13.93 2.83
C VAL A 237 -8.40 -12.63 3.59
N ALA A 238 -9.49 -12.02 4.04
CA ALA A 238 -9.47 -10.82 4.87
C ALA A 238 -10.01 -11.14 6.27
N LEU A 239 -9.28 -10.76 7.31
CA LEU A 239 -9.68 -10.92 8.71
C LEU A 239 -9.62 -9.56 9.38
N THR A 240 -10.75 -9.10 9.93
CA THR A 240 -10.84 -7.77 10.53
C THR A 240 -11.49 -7.82 11.89
N CYS A 241 -10.88 -7.17 12.87
CA CYS A 241 -11.46 -6.90 14.19
C CYS A 241 -11.28 -5.42 14.50
N PHE A 242 -12.37 -4.72 14.79
CA PHE A 242 -12.37 -3.28 15.02
C PHE A 242 -13.42 -2.88 16.05
N ARG A 243 -13.18 -1.75 16.72
CA ARG A 243 -14.09 -1.21 17.72
C ARG A 243 -15.28 -0.53 17.04
N LEU A 244 -16.50 -0.85 17.47
CA LEU A 244 -17.75 -0.23 17.00
C LEU A 244 -18.17 1.01 17.82
N THR A 245 -17.59 1.21 18.99
CA THR A 245 -17.92 2.30 19.93
C THR A 245 -16.81 3.34 20.00
N LYS A 246 -17.15 4.57 20.40
CA LYS A 246 -16.14 5.57 20.81
C LYS A 246 -15.61 5.23 22.21
N GLY A 247 -14.37 5.61 22.50
CA GLY A 247 -13.85 5.63 23.87
C GLY A 247 -14.75 6.50 24.76
N GLY A 248 -15.15 6.01 25.93
CA GLY A 248 -15.64 6.90 26.97
C GLY A 248 -14.49 7.82 27.38
N ASN A 249 -14.76 9.11 27.59
CA ASN A 249 -13.79 9.98 28.25
C ASN A 249 -13.52 9.37 29.63
N ALA A 250 -12.30 8.92 29.88
CA ALA A 250 -11.78 8.79 31.24
C ALA A 250 -11.42 10.20 31.75
#